data_AF-A0A7D5V1Z4-F1
#
_entry.id   AF-A0A7D5V1Z4-F1
#
_cell.length_a   1.000
_cell.length_b   1.000
_cell.length_c   1.000
_cell.angle_alpha   90.00
_cell.angle_beta   90.00
_cell.angle_gamma   90.00
#
_symmetry.space_group_name_H-M   'P 1'
#
loop_
_entity.id
_entity.type
_entity.pdbx_description
1 polymer ?
#
loop_
_entity_poly.entity_id
_entity_poly.type
_entity_poly.pdbx_seq_one_letter_code
_entity_poly.pdbx_strand_id
1 'polypeptide(L)'
;MKPVVSAMHAWSCTVISVFAILILSVLAGLYRTGHEEFVGGVGDPSPVEGKAVAGTIFTAVIVYAAFLVFCGFQGLLHVRENRRGAIAL
;
A
#
# COMPACT_ATOMS: atom_id res chain seq x y z
N MET A 1 23.47 1.73 -9.61
CA MET A 1 22.46 1.18 -10.53
C MET A 1 21.63 2.34 -11.02
N LYS A 2 21.43 2.49 -12.33
CA LYS A 2 20.58 3.55 -12.87
C LYS A 2 19.11 3.28 -12.52
N PRO A 3 18.34 4.28 -12.07
CA PRO A 3 16.92 4.11 -11.79
C PRO A 3 16.16 3.78 -13.09
N VAL A 4 15.23 2.82 -13.03
CA VAL A 4 14.44 2.37 -14.18
C VAL A 4 13.15 3.20 -14.35
N VAL A 5 12.69 3.85 -13.28
CA VAL A 5 11.45 4.63 -13.23
C VAL A 5 11.77 6.07 -12.84
N SER A 6 11.02 7.04 -13.37
CA SER A 6 11.18 8.47 -13.06
C SER A 6 11.06 8.74 -11.55
N ALA A 7 11.86 9.68 -11.04
CA ALA A 7 11.92 10.04 -9.62
C ALA A 7 10.53 10.41 -9.06
N MET A 8 9.73 11.14 -9.83
CA MET A 8 8.41 11.60 -9.41
C MET A 8 7.41 10.44 -9.28
N HIS A 9 7.48 9.46 -10.19
CA HIS A 9 6.61 8.28 -10.14
C HIS A 9 7.02 7.28 -9.04
N ALA A 10 8.31 7.11 -8.79
CA ALA A 10 8.79 6.27 -7.68
C ALA A 10 8.35 6.84 -6.33
N TRP A 11 8.34 8.18 -6.19
CA TRP A 11 7.96 8.82 -4.94
C TRP A 11 6.46 8.84 -4.71
N SER A 12 5.65 9.12 -5.74
CA SER A 12 4.19 8.99 -5.62
C SER A 12 3.77 7.55 -5.30
N CYS A 13 4.37 6.54 -5.95
CA CYS A 13 4.14 5.13 -5.64
C CYS A 13 4.46 4.79 -4.18
N THR A 14 5.57 5.29 -3.65
CA THR A 14 5.97 5.01 -2.26
C THR A 14 4.98 5.59 -1.26
N VAL A 15 4.58 6.86 -1.46
CA VAL A 15 3.59 7.53 -0.59
C VAL A 15 2.25 6.79 -0.62
N ILE A 16 1.72 6.48 -1.81
CA ILE A 16 0.44 5.77 -1.95
C ILE A 16 0.52 4.39 -1.29
N SER A 17 1.65 3.67 -1.46
CA SER A 17 1.82 2.34 -0.86
C SER A 17 1.82 2.40 0.67
N VAL A 18 2.44 3.42 1.28
CA VAL A 18 2.39 3.62 2.74
C VAL A 18 0.96 3.83 3.22
N PHE A 19 0.22 4.75 2.60
CA PHE A 19 -1.17 5.01 2.97
C PHE A 19 -2.08 3.80 2.74
N ALA A 20 -1.89 3.08 1.64
CA ALA A 20 -2.64 1.87 1.33
C ALA A 20 -2.44 0.80 2.41
N ILE A 21 -1.20 0.54 2.83
CA ILE A 21 -0.92 -0.42 3.92
C ILE A 21 -1.62 -0.02 5.22
N LEU A 22 -1.53 1.26 5.60
CA LEU A 22 -2.14 1.76 6.84
C LEU A 22 -3.67 1.63 6.82
N ILE A 23 -4.32 2.09 5.75
CA ILE A 23 -5.79 2.07 5.65
C ILE A 23 -6.31 0.63 5.52
N LEU A 24 -5.70 -0.18 4.64
CA LEU A 24 -6.15 -1.56 4.41
C LEU A 24 -5.91 -2.46 5.62
N SER A 25 -4.84 -2.24 6.40
CA SER A 25 -4.61 -3.02 7.63
C SER A 25 -5.69 -2.76 8.69
N VAL A 26 -6.14 -1.51 8.85
CA VAL A 26 -7.26 -1.15 9.73
C VAL A 26 -8.55 -1.80 9.23
N LEU A 27 -8.88 -1.64 7.94
CA LEU A 27 -10.08 -2.24 7.36
C LEU A 27 -10.10 -3.76 7.49
N ALA A 28 -8.98 -4.44 7.24
CA ALA A 28 -8.87 -5.89 7.43
C ALA A 28 -9.17 -6.29 8.88
N GLY A 29 -8.73 -5.49 9.85
CA GLY A 29 -9.07 -5.66 11.25
C GLY A 29 -10.57 -5.56 11.52
N LEU A 30 -11.22 -4.51 11.01
CA LEU A 30 -12.65 -4.26 11.21
C LEU A 30 -13.54 -5.32 10.55
N TYR A 31 -13.20 -5.74 9.33
CA TYR A 31 -13.88 -6.85 8.66
C TYR A 31 -13.70 -8.19 9.39
N ARG A 32 -12.56 -8.40 10.06
CA ARG A 32 -12.28 -9.62 10.82
C ARG A 32 -13.01 -9.66 12.16
N THR A 33 -13.16 -8.53 12.84
CA THR A 33 -13.94 -8.43 14.08
C THR A 33 -15.45 -8.42 13.83
N GLY A 34 -15.86 -8.16 12.58
CA GLY A 34 -17.26 -8.13 12.19
C GLY A 34 -17.97 -6.87 12.69
N HIS A 35 -17.31 -5.71 12.58
CA HIS A 35 -17.90 -4.44 12.95
C HIS A 35 -19.21 -4.18 12.18
N GLU A 36 -20.25 -3.77 12.90
CA GLU A 36 -21.60 -3.52 12.38
C GLU A 36 -21.64 -2.52 11.21
N GLU A 37 -20.67 -1.61 11.12
CA GLU A 37 -20.56 -0.65 10.01
C GLU A 37 -20.13 -1.29 8.67
N PHE A 38 -19.60 -2.53 8.68
CA PHE A 38 -19.10 -3.23 7.49
C PHE A 38 -19.80 -4.58 7.21
N VAL A 39 -20.51 -5.13 8.19
CA VAL A 39 -21.23 -6.43 8.09
C VAL A 39 -22.63 -6.39 8.73
N GLY A 40 -23.14 -5.22 9.11
CA GLY A 40 -24.42 -5.08 9.82
C GLY A 40 -25.61 -4.63 8.96
N GLY A 41 -25.37 -4.07 7.78
CA GLY A 41 -26.42 -3.60 6.86
C GLY A 41 -27.05 -4.72 6.02
N VAL A 42 -28.24 -4.43 5.47
CA VAL A 42 -29.00 -5.38 4.62
C VAL A 42 -28.29 -5.70 3.31
N GLY A 43 -27.41 -4.80 2.84
CA GLY A 43 -26.59 -4.99 1.63
C GLY A 43 -25.12 -5.28 1.91
N ASP A 44 -24.73 -5.38 3.18
CA ASP A 44 -23.35 -5.64 3.58
C ASP A 44 -23.05 -7.14 3.54
N PRO A 45 -21.78 -7.54 3.35
CA PRO A 45 -21.41 -8.95 3.44
C PRO A 45 -21.80 -9.51 4.81
N SER A 46 -22.25 -10.78 4.84
CA SER A 46 -22.51 -11.45 6.11
C SER A 46 -21.22 -11.50 6.97
N PRO A 47 -21.31 -11.68 8.29
CA PRO A 47 -20.12 -11.76 9.16
C PRO A 47 -19.13 -12.86 8.76
N VAL A 48 -19.62 -13.91 8.10
CA VAL A 48 -18.80 -15.01 7.57
C VAL A 48 -18.07 -14.56 6.29
N GLU A 49 -18.75 -13.85 5.40
CA GLU A 49 -18.17 -13.28 4.18
C GLU A 49 -17.21 -12.13 4.49
N GLY A 50 -17.49 -11.32 5.52
CA GLY A 50 -16.58 -10.28 6.00
C GLY A 50 -15.19 -10.81 6.35
N LYS A 51 -15.10 -12.02 6.92
CA LYS A 51 -13.80 -12.68 7.17
C LYS A 51 -13.09 -13.08 5.88
N ALA A 52 -13.82 -13.49 4.85
CA ALA A 52 -13.24 -13.77 3.53
C ALA A 52 -12.71 -12.48 2.87
N VAL A 53 -13.47 -11.39 2.97
CA VAL A 53 -13.05 -10.04 2.53
C VAL A 53 -11.81 -9.57 3.29
N ALA A 54 -11.75 -9.78 4.61
CA ALA A 54 -10.53 -9.48 5.38
C ALA A 54 -9.30 -10.23 4.82
N GLY A 55 -9.46 -11.49 4.41
CA GLY A 55 -8.41 -12.29 3.78
C GLY A 55 -7.89 -11.71 2.46
N THR A 56 -8.78 -11.19 1.61
CA THR A 56 -8.38 -10.53 0.35
C THR A 56 -7.68 -9.20 0.62
N ILE A 57 -8.15 -8.43 1.61
CA ILE A 57 -7.52 -7.17 2.03
C ILE A 57 -6.10 -7.44 2.57
N PHE A 58 -5.90 -8.49 3.38
CA PHE A 58 -4.56 -8.89 3.83
C PHE A 58 -3.62 -9.22 2.67
N THR A 59 -4.14 -9.87 1.63
CA THR A 59 -3.37 -10.14 0.41
C THR A 59 -2.98 -8.83 -0.29
N ALA A 60 -3.89 -7.86 -0.38
CA ALA A 60 -3.60 -6.54 -0.92
C ALA A 60 -2.52 -5.79 -0.12
N VAL A 61 -2.54 -5.89 1.22
CA VAL A 61 -1.49 -5.30 2.09
C VAL A 61 -0.11 -5.86 1.73
N ILE A 62 0.01 -7.18 1.51
CA ILE A 62 1.28 -7.81 1.11
C ILE A 62 1.75 -7.27 -0.25
N VAL A 63 0.84 -7.11 -1.21
CA VAL A 63 1.16 -6.57 -2.53
C VAL A 63 1.66 -5.11 -2.43
N TYR A 64 0.99 -4.27 -1.64
CA TYR A 64 1.45 -2.89 -1.41
C TYR A 64 2.76 -2.83 -0.63
N ALA A 65 3.05 -3.77 0.26
CA ALA A 65 4.35 -3.87 0.92
C ALA A 65 5.47 -4.17 -0.09
N ALA A 66 5.22 -5.06 -1.06
CA ALA A 66 6.17 -5.30 -2.15
C ALA A 66 6.40 -4.05 -3.01
N PHE A 67 5.34 -3.30 -3.34
CA PHE A 67 5.48 -2.03 -4.05
C PHE A 67 6.23 -0.98 -3.25
N LEU A 68 6.00 -0.88 -1.93
CA LEU A 68 6.74 0.02 -1.06
C LEU A 68 8.23 -0.30 -1.07
N VAL A 69 8.62 -1.57 -0.97
CA VAL A 69 10.03 -1.98 -1.02
C VAL A 69 10.63 -1.62 -2.38
N PHE A 70 9.95 -1.95 -3.48
CA PHE A 70 10.46 -1.68 -4.83
C PHE A 70 10.56 -0.18 -5.14
N CYS A 71 9.46 0.56 -5.02
CA CYS A 71 9.39 1.99 -5.28
C CYS A 71 10.26 2.78 -4.29
N GLY A 72 10.32 2.35 -3.02
CA GLY A 72 11.16 2.96 -2.00
C GLY A 72 12.66 2.77 -2.29
N PHE A 73 13.08 1.60 -2.76
CA PHE A 73 14.48 1.39 -3.17
C PHE A 73 14.85 2.28 -4.37
N GLN A 74 13.96 2.40 -5.35
CA GLN A 74 14.16 3.30 -6.49
C GLN A 74 14.18 4.78 -6.09
N GLY A 75 13.28 5.20 -5.21
CA GLY A 75 13.27 6.55 -4.64
C GLY A 75 14.54 6.86 -3.85
N LEU A 76 15.03 5.90 -3.07
CA LEU A 76 16.30 6.04 -2.35
C LEU A 76 17.49 6.17 -3.29
N LEU A 77 17.53 5.40 -4.38
CA LEU A 77 18.56 5.52 -5.40
C LEU A 77 18.54 6.91 -6.07
N HIS A 78 17.35 7.43 -6.40
CA HIS A 78 17.18 8.80 -6.91
C HIS A 78 17.68 9.86 -5.92
N VAL A 79 17.36 9.74 -4.63
CA VAL A 79 17.86 10.66 -3.59
C VAL A 79 19.39 10.57 -3.47
N ARG A 80 19.97 9.37 -3.59
CA ARG A 80 21.44 9.20 -3.54
C ARG A 80 22.14 9.73 -4.78
N GLU A 81 21.53 9.61 -5.95
CA GLU A 81 22.03 10.20 -7.20
C GLU A 81 22.00 11.73 -7.12
N ASN A 82 20.89 12.30 -6.66
CA ASN A 82 20.74 13.75 -6.46
C ASN A 82 21.76 14.31 -5.44
N ARG A 83 22.00 13.60 -4.33
CA ARG A 83 23.04 13.98 -3.33
C ARG A 83 24.48 13.84 -3.83
N ARG A 84 24.73 13.05 -4.88
CA ARG A 84 26.06 12.90 -5.50
C ARG A 84 26.34 13.97 -6.56
N GLY A 85 25.50 15.00 -6.65
CA GLY A 85 25.69 16.12 -7.58
C GLY A 85 25.14 15.88 -8.98
N ALA A 86 24.42 14.77 -9.21
CA ALA A 86 23.63 14.60 -10.42
C ALA A 86 22.27 15.30 -10.24
N ILE A 87 22.31 16.62 -10.09
CA ILE A 87 21.16 17.47 -10.40
C ILE A 87 21.14 17.55 -11.94
N ALA A 88 20.64 16.50 -12.58
CA ALA A 88 20.23 16.61 -13.97
C ALA A 88 18.87 17.30 -13.95
N LEU A 89 18.85 18.54 -14.44
CA LEU A 89 17.68 19.39 -14.66
C LEU A 89 16.47 18.60 -15.17
#